data_AF-A0A067CWS7-F1
#
_entry.id   AF-A0A067CWS7-F1
#
_cell.length_a   1.000
_cell.length_b   1.000
_cell.length_c   1.000
_cell.angle_alpha   90.00
_cell.angle_beta   90.00
_cell.angle_gamma   90.00
#
_symmetry.space_group_name_H-M   'P 1'
#
loop_
_entity.id
_entity.type
_entity.pdbx_description
1 polymer ?
#
loop_
_entity_poly.entity_id
_entity_poly.type
_entity_poly.pdbx_seq_one_letter_code
_entity_poly.pdbx_strand_id
1 'polypeptide(L)'
;MVMLPLEKLGGMLVRFLTKPIATELKTLGKSHPRLKAACTSLGQRIHRWNVVSHVQDLPDDQALQRGTELIGEAFIFAVAVAVVTYDFTRSTAKTQAKDSAMLEKEYDDFLAMEARFRRLETALRHHERDVHHLQNVMADAVKASSL
;
A
#
# COMPACT_ATOMS: atom_id res chain seq x y z
N MET A 1 -23.04 15.44 8.08
CA MET A 1 -21.72 14.92 8.45
C MET A 1 -20.68 15.83 7.82
N VAL A 2 -19.98 16.63 8.63
CA VAL A 2 -19.01 17.62 8.13
C VAL A 2 -17.77 16.86 7.64
N MET A 3 -17.54 16.85 6.33
CA MET A 3 -16.24 16.54 5.75
C MET A 3 -15.31 17.70 6.14
N LEU A 4 -14.50 17.51 7.17
CA LEU A 4 -13.35 18.37 7.41
C LEU A 4 -12.42 18.20 6.21
N PRO A 5 -12.13 19.26 5.44
CA PRO A 5 -11.17 19.17 4.35
C PRO A 5 -9.80 18.93 4.96
N LEU A 6 -9.40 17.65 5.05
CA LEU A 6 -8.13 17.22 5.60
C LEU A 6 -6.98 17.86 4.81
N GLU A 7 -7.19 18.17 3.52
CA GLU A 7 -6.28 18.98 2.71
C GLU A 7 -6.02 20.38 3.28
N LYS A 8 -7.04 21.06 3.82
CA LYS A 8 -6.88 22.42 4.37
C LYS A 8 -6.36 22.41 5.79
N LEU A 9 -6.75 21.42 6.61
CA LEU A 9 -6.17 21.24 7.95
C LEU A 9 -4.69 20.86 7.85
N GLY A 10 -4.35 19.92 6.97
CA GLY A 10 -2.98 19.49 6.73
C GLY A 10 -2.10 20.63 6.25
N GLY A 11 -2.55 21.40 5.24
CA GLY A 11 -1.84 22.57 4.77
C GLY A 11 -1.65 23.66 5.83
N MET A 12 -2.61 23.82 6.75
CA MET A 12 -2.49 24.78 7.87
C MET A 12 -1.56 24.27 8.97
N LEU A 13 -1.57 22.96 9.28
CA LEU A 13 -0.66 22.31 10.24
C LEU A 13 0.79 22.34 9.76
N VAL A 14 1.03 22.06 8.48
CA VAL A 14 2.35 22.21 7.86
C VAL A 14 2.81 23.65 8.01
N ARG A 15 2.00 24.65 7.62
CA ARG A 15 2.33 26.07 7.84
C ARG A 15 2.56 26.45 9.30
N PHE A 16 1.85 25.82 10.23
CA PHE A 16 1.97 26.06 11.67
C PHE A 16 3.29 25.51 12.23
N LEU A 17 3.77 24.37 11.72
CA LEU A 17 5.05 23.77 12.10
C LEU A 17 6.23 24.37 11.33
N THR A 18 6.04 24.78 10.07
CA THR A 18 7.08 25.38 9.23
C THR A 18 7.55 26.72 9.79
N LYS A 19 6.64 27.58 10.27
CA LYS A 19 7.01 28.90 10.82
C LYS A 19 7.97 28.86 12.03
N PRO A 20 7.72 28.09 13.10
CA PRO A 20 8.64 28.00 14.23
C PRO A 20 9.97 27.36 13.83
N ILE A 21 9.95 26.29 13.01
CA ILE A 21 11.18 25.65 12.52
C ILE A 21 12.00 26.61 11.67
N ALA A 22 11.34 27.38 10.80
CA ALA A 22 11.99 28.39 9.98
C ALA A 22 12.57 29.53 10.83
N THR A 23 11.93 29.86 11.95
CA THR A 23 12.42 30.89 12.86
C THR A 23 13.70 30.42 13.56
N GLU A 24 13.72 29.18 14.06
CA GLU A 24 14.91 28.56 14.67
C GLU A 24 16.05 28.34 13.67
N LEU A 25 15.77 27.93 12.43
CA LEU A 25 16.81 27.84 11.41
C LEU A 25 17.37 29.22 11.04
N LYS A 26 16.55 30.29 11.09
CA LYS A 26 17.02 31.65 10.84
C LYS A 26 17.92 32.15 11.99
N THR A 27 17.64 31.82 13.24
CA THR A 27 18.52 32.14 14.39
C THR A 27 19.82 31.33 14.34
N LEU A 28 19.73 30.04 14.00
CA LEU A 28 20.90 29.18 13.79
C LEU A 28 21.76 29.61 12.59
N GLY A 29 21.13 30.07 11.50
CA GLY A 29 21.82 30.59 10.32
C GLY A 29 22.57 31.90 10.60
N LYS A 30 22.12 32.72 11.56
CA LYS A 30 22.90 33.87 12.04
C LYS A 30 24.12 33.47 12.86
N SER A 31 24.05 32.31 13.52
CA SER A 31 25.08 31.82 14.45
C SER A 31 26.12 30.93 13.75
N HIS A 32 25.74 30.19 12.70
CA HIS A 32 26.62 29.28 11.95
C HIS A 32 26.81 29.72 10.48
N PRO A 33 28.03 30.16 10.08
CA PRO A 33 28.32 30.66 8.72
C PRO A 33 28.10 29.62 7.61
N ARG A 34 28.39 28.34 7.89
CA ARG A 34 28.19 27.24 6.93
C ARG A 34 26.71 27.00 6.64
N LEU A 35 25.88 27.07 7.68
CA LEU A 35 24.43 26.91 7.55
C LEU A 35 23.82 28.08 6.78
N LYS A 36 24.27 29.32 7.08
CA LYS A 36 23.90 30.52 6.32
C LYS A 36 24.18 30.34 4.84
N ALA A 37 25.42 30.00 4.48
CA ALA A 37 25.82 29.83 3.09
C ALA A 37 25.00 28.75 2.36
N ALA A 38 24.74 27.63 3.03
CA ALA A 38 23.91 26.56 2.48
C ALA A 38 22.46 27.03 2.21
N CYS A 39 21.80 27.65 3.19
CA CYS A 39 20.43 28.15 3.04
C CYS A 39 20.32 29.28 2.02
N THR A 40 21.28 30.21 1.99
CA THR A 40 21.31 31.30 1.00
C THR A 40 21.52 30.74 -0.40
N SER A 41 22.42 29.77 -0.60
CA SER A 41 22.64 29.13 -1.90
C SER A 41 21.40 28.38 -2.40
N LEU A 42 20.67 27.71 -1.50
CA LEU A 42 19.40 27.06 -1.81
C LEU A 42 18.32 28.08 -2.17
N GLY A 43 18.19 29.16 -1.41
CA GLY A 43 17.25 30.24 -1.69
C GLY A 43 17.47 30.87 -3.06
N GLN A 44 18.73 31.17 -3.41
CA GLN A 44 19.08 31.69 -4.74
C GLN A 44 18.83 30.65 -5.85
N ARG A 45 19.14 29.37 -5.61
CA ARG A 45 18.93 28.30 -6.59
C ARG A 45 17.45 28.08 -6.89
N ILE A 46 16.59 28.13 -5.87
CA ILE A 46 15.13 28.06 -6.00
C ILE A 46 14.61 29.29 -6.75
N HIS A 47 15.07 30.48 -6.39
CA HIS A 47 14.69 31.70 -7.09
C HIS A 47 15.02 31.57 -8.58
N ARG A 48 16.26 31.19 -8.90
CA ARG A 48 16.73 31.00 -10.28
C ARG A 48 16.03 29.87 -11.04
N TRP A 49 15.42 28.92 -10.33
CA TRP A 49 14.59 27.87 -10.95
C TRP A 49 13.17 28.36 -11.27
N ASN A 50 12.65 29.28 -10.45
CA ASN A 50 11.27 29.77 -10.58
C ASN A 50 11.15 30.97 -11.54
N VAL A 51 12.26 31.63 -11.89
CA VAL A 51 12.34 32.66 -12.94
C VAL A 51 13.23 32.21 -14.09
N VAL A 52 12.63 31.98 -15.27
CA VAL A 52 13.31 31.58 -16.51
C VAL A 52 14.16 32.71 -17.14
N SER A 53 14.14 33.92 -16.60
CA SER A 53 14.79 35.07 -17.23
C SER A 53 15.37 36.05 -16.21
N HIS A 54 16.69 36.07 -16.13
CA HIS A 54 17.58 37.20 -15.85
C HIS A 54 17.02 38.37 -14.99
N VAL A 55 17.06 38.25 -13.66
CA VAL A 55 17.03 39.43 -12.75
C VAL A 55 17.89 39.17 -11.50
N GLN A 56 18.53 40.25 -11.06
CA GLN A 56 19.32 40.51 -9.85
C GLN A 56 19.10 39.57 -8.66
N ASP A 57 20.20 39.05 -8.10
CA ASP A 57 20.20 38.16 -6.93
C ASP A 57 19.41 38.77 -5.76
N LEU A 58 18.62 37.94 -5.08
CA LEU A 58 17.87 38.39 -3.90
C LEU A 58 18.85 38.87 -2.81
N PRO A 59 18.49 39.89 -2.00
CA PRO A 59 19.24 40.24 -0.81
C PRO A 59 19.43 39.01 0.10
N ASP A 60 20.62 38.82 0.64
CA ASP A 60 21.01 37.63 1.41
C ASP A 60 20.01 37.22 2.51
N ASP A 61 19.35 38.18 3.17
CA ASP A 61 18.35 37.89 4.20
C ASP A 61 17.05 37.29 3.65
N GLN A 62 16.63 37.69 2.44
CA GLN A 62 15.45 37.10 1.79
C GLN A 62 15.77 35.70 1.25
N ALA A 63 16.95 35.50 0.67
CA ALA A 63 17.38 34.19 0.21
C ALA A 63 17.50 33.20 1.38
N LEU A 64 18.05 33.65 2.52
CA LEU A 64 18.10 32.87 3.76
C LEU A 64 16.69 32.50 4.26
N GLN A 65 15.75 33.46 4.27
CA GLN A 65 14.37 33.20 4.69
C GLN A 65 13.68 32.16 3.81
N ARG A 66 13.80 32.27 2.48
CA ARG A 66 13.21 31.32 1.53
C ARG A 66 13.80 29.92 1.64
N GLY A 67 15.14 29.83 1.75
CA GLY A 67 15.81 28.53 1.92
C GLY A 67 15.41 27.85 3.22
N THR A 68 15.29 28.63 4.29
CA THR A 68 14.90 28.14 5.61
C THR A 68 13.44 27.66 5.67
N GLU A 69 12.51 28.39 5.03
CA GLU A 69 11.11 27.98 4.93
C GLU A 69 10.96 26.66 4.14
N LEU A 70 11.70 26.51 3.03
CA LEU A 70 11.72 25.26 2.26
C LEU A 70 12.26 24.08 3.07
N ILE A 71 13.37 24.27 3.81
CA ILE A 71 13.96 23.19 4.62
C ILE A 71 12.98 22.74 5.71
N GLY A 72 12.29 23.69 6.35
CA GLY A 72 11.27 23.37 7.35
C GLY A 72 10.10 22.57 6.77
N GLU A 73 9.61 22.97 5.60
CA GLU A 73 8.54 22.25 4.91
C GLU A 73 8.99 20.85 4.45
N ALA A 74 10.17 20.73 3.84
CA ALA A 74 10.74 19.46 3.40
C ALA A 74 10.95 18.48 4.57
N PHE A 75 11.36 18.99 5.74
CA PHE A 75 11.52 18.17 6.94
C PHE A 75 10.18 17.57 7.40
N ILE A 76 9.11 18.38 7.49
CA ILE A 76 7.78 17.90 7.89
C ILE A 76 7.26 16.87 6.90
N PHE A 77 7.41 17.11 5.59
CA PHE A 77 7.04 16.15 4.55
C PHE A 77 7.82 14.84 4.69
N ALA A 78 9.13 14.89 4.93
CA ALA A 78 9.95 13.69 5.11
C ALA A 78 9.50 12.86 6.32
N VAL A 79 9.22 13.51 7.46
CA VAL A 79 8.70 12.85 8.66
C VAL A 79 7.34 12.21 8.39
N ALA A 80 6.44 12.92 7.71
CA ALA A 80 5.12 12.38 7.36
C ALA A 80 5.23 11.13 6.46
N VAL A 81 6.06 11.21 5.40
CA VAL A 81 6.32 10.07 4.51
C VAL A 81 6.93 8.89 5.28
N ALA A 82 7.88 9.14 6.18
CA ALA A 82 8.51 8.10 6.98
C ALA A 82 7.50 7.39 7.90
N VAL A 83 6.64 8.14 8.59
CA VAL A 83 5.60 7.57 9.47
C VAL A 83 4.60 6.73 8.67
N VAL A 84 4.10 7.27 7.55
CA VAL A 84 3.17 6.53 6.68
C VAL A 84 3.83 5.25 6.18
N THR A 85 5.06 5.33 5.66
CA THR A 85 5.78 4.16 5.15
C THR A 85 6.03 3.12 6.24
N TYR A 86 6.33 3.56 7.46
CA TYR A 86 6.50 2.68 8.62
C TYR A 86 5.20 1.94 8.98
N ASP A 87 4.08 2.66 9.04
CA ASP A 87 2.77 2.04 9.30
C ASP A 87 2.35 1.09 8.18
N PHE A 88 2.61 1.44 6.92
CA PHE A 88 2.38 0.57 5.77
C PHE A 88 3.22 -0.71 5.85
N THR A 89 4.51 -0.61 6.19
CA THR A 89 5.40 -1.78 6.32
C THR A 89 4.92 -2.70 7.46
N ARG A 90 4.49 -2.12 8.59
CA ARG A 90 3.94 -2.88 9.71
C ARG A 90 2.58 -3.50 9.43
N SER A 91 1.73 -2.81 8.67
CA SER A 91 0.38 -3.26 8.31
C SER A 91 0.40 -4.37 7.27
N THR A 92 1.22 -4.22 6.22
CA THR A 92 1.38 -5.22 5.15
C THR A 92 1.93 -6.55 5.67
N ALA A 93 2.85 -6.53 6.63
CA ALA A 93 3.35 -7.75 7.26
C ALA A 93 2.24 -8.60 7.91
N LYS A 94 1.22 -7.97 8.49
CA LYS A 94 0.08 -8.68 9.08
C LYS A 94 -0.92 -9.16 8.05
N THR A 95 -1.14 -8.41 6.99
CA THR A 95 -2.05 -8.80 5.90
C THR A 95 -1.48 -9.96 5.11
N GLN A 96 -0.18 -9.94 4.78
CA GLN A 96 0.47 -11.02 4.04
C GLN A 96 0.44 -12.36 4.81
N ALA A 97 0.57 -12.33 6.14
CA ALA A 97 0.44 -13.52 6.97
C ALA A 97 -1.00 -14.08 6.99
N LYS A 98 -2.01 -13.22 6.86
CA LYS A 98 -3.42 -13.66 6.75
C LYS A 98 -3.74 -14.19 5.36
N ASP A 99 -3.23 -13.55 4.32
CA ASP A 99 -3.48 -13.94 2.93
C ASP A 99 -2.85 -15.31 2.63
N SER A 100 -1.64 -15.56 3.13
CA SER A 100 -0.97 -16.88 3.00
C SER A 100 -1.75 -17.98 3.74
N ALA A 101 -2.20 -17.72 4.97
CA ALA A 101 -3.03 -18.69 5.71
C ALA A 101 -4.40 -18.93 5.04
N MET A 102 -4.96 -17.92 4.39
CA MET A 102 -6.23 -18.05 3.66
C MET A 102 -6.05 -18.89 2.39
N LEU A 103 -4.96 -18.70 1.66
CA LEU A 103 -4.61 -19.47 0.47
C LEU A 103 -4.39 -20.96 0.81
N GLU A 104 -3.70 -21.24 1.92
CA GLU A 104 -3.47 -22.61 2.39
C GLU A 104 -4.81 -23.31 2.73
N LYS A 105 -5.72 -22.60 3.40
CA LYS A 105 -7.06 -23.12 3.69
C LYS A 105 -7.89 -23.37 2.42
N GLU A 106 -7.82 -22.47 1.44
CA GLU A 106 -8.53 -22.63 0.17
C GLU A 106 -8.02 -23.85 -0.61
N TYR A 107 -6.70 -24.10 -0.56
CA TYR A 107 -6.09 -25.29 -1.13
C TYR A 107 -6.54 -26.59 -0.41
N ASP A 108 -6.58 -26.59 0.92
CA ASP A 108 -7.08 -27.73 1.70
C ASP A 108 -8.56 -28.03 1.42
N ASP A 109 -9.40 -27.00 1.33
CA ASP A 109 -10.82 -27.14 0.98
C ASP A 109 -10.99 -27.70 -0.44
N PHE A 110 -10.13 -27.28 -1.39
CA PHE A 110 -10.10 -27.83 -2.75
C PHE A 110 -9.74 -29.33 -2.75
N LEU A 111 -8.70 -29.73 -2.02
CA LEU A 111 -8.32 -31.15 -1.87
C LEU A 111 -9.44 -31.98 -1.24
N ALA A 112 -10.09 -31.45 -0.21
CA ALA A 112 -11.23 -32.11 0.44
C ALA A 112 -12.41 -32.27 -0.53
N MET A 113 -12.66 -31.28 -1.39
CA MET A 113 -13.69 -31.35 -2.42
C MET A 113 -13.36 -32.39 -3.49
N GLU A 114 -12.11 -32.48 -3.95
CA GLU A 114 -11.67 -33.49 -4.90
C GLU A 114 -11.83 -34.91 -4.34
N ALA A 115 -11.49 -35.12 -3.06
CA ALA A 115 -11.67 -36.40 -2.39
C ALA A 115 -13.16 -36.82 -2.31
N ARG A 116 -14.06 -35.86 -2.07
CA ARG A 116 -15.52 -36.10 -2.09
C ARG A 116 -16.02 -36.45 -3.49
N PHE A 117 -15.53 -35.75 -4.51
CA PHE A 117 -15.89 -36.02 -5.90
C PHE A 117 -15.47 -37.44 -6.31
N ARG A 118 -14.25 -37.85 -5.98
CA ARG A 118 -13.77 -39.21 -6.24
C ARG A 118 -14.64 -40.27 -5.56
N ARG A 119 -15.05 -40.05 -4.31
CA ARG A 119 -15.99 -40.95 -3.60
C ARG A 119 -17.33 -41.04 -4.33
N LEU A 120 -17.87 -39.90 -4.77
CA LEU A 120 -19.12 -39.87 -5.53
C LEU A 120 -18.99 -40.64 -6.85
N GLU A 121 -17.90 -40.44 -7.59
CA GLU A 121 -17.62 -41.15 -8.83
C GLU A 121 -17.52 -42.68 -8.62
N THR A 122 -16.89 -43.12 -7.52
CA THR A 122 -16.85 -44.56 -7.18
C THR A 122 -18.21 -45.14 -6.83
N ALA A 123 -19.07 -44.38 -6.14
CA ALA A 123 -20.43 -44.80 -5.83
C ALA A 123 -21.29 -44.90 -7.10
N LEU A 124 -21.14 -43.94 -8.01
CA LEU A 124 -21.87 -43.92 -9.28
C LEU A 124 -21.49 -45.13 -10.16
N ARG A 125 -20.19 -45.46 -10.22
CA ARG A 125 -19.69 -46.69 -10.87
C ARG A 125 -20.18 -47.97 -10.20
N HIS A 126 -20.52 -47.93 -8.92
CA HIS A 126 -21.10 -49.08 -8.24
C HIS A 126 -22.55 -49.28 -8.70
N HIS A 127 -23.35 -48.21 -8.69
CA HIS A 127 -24.74 -48.27 -9.18
C HIS A 127 -24.85 -48.64 -10.65
N GLU A 128 -23.95 -48.16 -11.51
CA GLU A 128 -23.93 -48.55 -12.91
C GLU A 128 -23.72 -50.06 -13.08
N ARG A 129 -22.82 -50.65 -12.28
CA ARG A 129 -22.60 -52.11 -12.25
C ARG A 129 -23.81 -52.87 -11.74
N ASP A 130 -24.48 -52.39 -10.69
CA ASP A 130 -25.67 -53.03 -10.15
C ASP A 130 -26.81 -53.07 -11.18
N VAL A 131 -27.02 -51.96 -11.90
CA VAL A 131 -28.01 -51.88 -12.99
C VAL A 131 -27.67 -52.88 -14.10
N HIS A 132 -26.42 -52.91 -14.56
CA HIS A 132 -25.99 -53.86 -15.59
C HIS A 132 -26.12 -55.32 -15.14
N HIS A 133 -25.77 -55.62 -13.88
CA HIS A 133 -25.92 -56.96 -13.32
C HIS A 133 -27.39 -57.39 -13.29
N LEU A 134 -28.29 -56.54 -12.82
CA LEU A 134 -29.73 -56.81 -12.78
C LEU A 134 -30.32 -57.01 -14.18
N GLN A 135 -29.90 -56.20 -15.16
CA GLN A 135 -30.32 -56.37 -16.55
C GLN A 135 -29.91 -57.74 -17.12
N ASN A 136 -28.68 -58.19 -16.85
CA ASN A 136 -28.20 -59.50 -17.30
C ASN A 136 -28.98 -60.64 -16.64
N VAL A 137 -29.20 -60.59 -15.32
CA VAL A 137 -29.99 -61.62 -14.61
C VAL A 137 -31.43 -61.68 -15.13
N MET A 138 -32.06 -60.51 -15.39
CA MET A 138 -33.38 -60.47 -16.00
C MET A 138 -33.39 -61.09 -17.41
N ALA A 139 -32.39 -60.79 -18.24
CA ALA A 139 -32.26 -61.38 -19.57
C ALA A 139 -32.10 -62.91 -19.53
N ASP A 140 -31.30 -63.42 -18.60
CA ASP A 140 -31.09 -64.85 -18.39
C ASP A 140 -32.37 -65.54 -17.89
N ALA A 141 -33.10 -64.93 -16.95
CA ALA A 141 -34.38 -65.45 -16.44
C ALA A 141 -35.46 -65.51 -17.53
N VAL A 142 -35.54 -64.49 -18.39
CA VAL A 142 -36.45 -64.48 -19.54
C VAL A 142 -36.08 -65.59 -20.54
N LYS A 143 -34.79 -65.80 -20.79
CA LYS A 143 -34.30 -66.87 -21.68
C LYS A 143 -34.56 -68.28 -21.11
N ALA A 144 -34.43 -68.46 -19.80
CA ALA A 144 -34.72 -69.73 -19.14
C ALA A 144 -36.22 -70.05 -19.06
N SER A 145 -37.08 -69.03 -18.97
CA SER A 145 -38.54 -69.18 -18.95
C SER A 145 -39.16 -69.36 -20.35
N SER A 146 -38.40 -69.15 -21.43
CA SER A 146 -38.86 -69.30 -22.82
C SER A 146 -38.44 -70.62 -23.48
N LEU A 147 -37.80 -71.51 -22.71
CA LEU A 147 -37.50 -72.91 -23.02
C LEU A 147 -38.47 -73.83 -22.27
#